data_AF-A0A8J4BPJ9-F1
#
_entry.id   AF-A0A8J4BPJ9-F1
#
_cell.length_a   1.000
_cell.length_b   1.000
_cell.length_c   1.000
_cell.angle_alpha   90.00
_cell.angle_beta   90.00
_cell.angle_gamma   90.00
#
_symmetry.space_group_name_H-M   'P 1'
#
loop_
_entity.id
_entity.type
_entity.pdbx_description
1 polymer ?
#
loop_
_entity_poly.entity_id
_entity_poly.type
_entity_poly.pdbx_seq_one_letter_code
_entity_poly.pdbx_strand_id
1 'polypeptide(L)'
;MQNIWKYCSQGMVTMNSNTLAIYEVKVPCTGSLKVGNNTIDYKFIGRAYETCAVETLGIMVKVADDYVRNTLRVSLTDDQQRILVLPNAISNNCGYAGAAAMAITPGEVYITGAAAENLNIYVHEMSHSYFNLQHSMAINMKTKEIDEYGDDSCLMGRGTYCFNAPQLWKLNWVSPLPGGDLNGTTLTIGRPRTFVLPSQNKNLRSYLRIDPTWVLPEDEDFSPSGGLSSVPAFFISHRSADSPFENVFPAASIMVYTFRGTKQFYSIAYPNREAVIPSKWNYRAPMPYGLVVRVASIIAGGNATVVICRASGDMEYTDAESCSDGLDNDCDGRVDYEDSDCFGAPKAPPLPPAPRPPPPRPPPSPRPPKPVTAPRSPPRPPLPRTPAKQASSRP
;
A
#
# COMPACT_ATOMS: atom_id res chain seq x y z
N MET A 1 3.32 -6.73 20.83
CA MET A 1 3.56 -5.90 19.64
C MET A 1 4.64 -6.45 18.71
N GLN A 2 5.84 -6.80 19.20
CA GLN A 2 6.97 -7.27 18.36
C GLN A 2 6.58 -8.34 17.32
N ASN A 3 5.84 -9.36 17.71
CA ASN A 3 5.44 -10.44 16.80
C ASN A 3 4.48 -9.95 15.70
N ILE A 4 3.57 -9.01 16.02
CA ILE A 4 2.65 -8.41 15.05
C ILE A 4 3.44 -7.59 14.03
N TRP A 5 4.33 -6.69 14.48
CA TRP A 5 5.18 -5.91 13.59
C TRP A 5 6.01 -6.79 12.67
N LYS A 6 6.76 -7.74 13.25
CA LYS A 6 7.63 -8.64 12.49
C LYS A 6 6.84 -9.44 11.45
N TYR A 7 5.65 -9.92 11.80
CA TYR A 7 4.81 -10.71 10.90
C TYR A 7 4.22 -9.85 9.79
N CYS A 8 3.49 -8.78 10.14
CA CYS A 8 2.80 -7.93 9.17
C CYS A 8 3.75 -7.13 8.27
N SER A 9 4.94 -6.82 8.76
CA SER A 9 5.98 -6.16 7.97
C SER A 9 6.91 -7.15 7.26
N GLN A 10 6.73 -8.46 7.43
CA GLN A 10 7.64 -9.48 6.93
C GLN A 10 9.11 -9.22 7.31
N GLY A 11 9.35 -8.73 8.53
CA GLY A 11 10.67 -8.43 9.07
C GLY A 11 11.22 -7.03 8.76
N MET A 12 10.54 -6.22 7.95
CA MET A 12 10.96 -4.83 7.66
C MET A 12 10.97 -3.91 8.88
N VAL A 13 10.12 -4.19 9.87
CA VAL A 13 10.03 -3.47 11.15
C VAL A 13 10.33 -4.44 12.27
N THR A 14 11.19 -4.00 13.18
CA THR A 14 11.48 -4.71 14.41
C THR A 14 11.27 -3.78 15.58
N MET A 15 10.66 -4.31 16.64
CA MET A 15 10.52 -3.63 17.93
C MET A 15 11.13 -4.58 18.95
N ASN A 16 12.29 -4.22 19.49
CA ASN A 16 13.00 -5.03 20.48
C ASN A 16 12.58 -4.60 21.89
N SER A 17 12.53 -5.53 22.84
CA SER A 17 12.39 -5.17 24.26
C SER A 17 13.53 -4.26 24.73
N ASN A 18 14.72 -4.38 24.15
CA ASN A 18 15.87 -3.53 24.49
C ASN A 18 15.73 -2.08 23.98
N THR A 19 14.80 -1.82 23.08
CA THR A 19 14.50 -0.48 22.56
C THR A 19 13.22 0.09 23.17
N LEU A 20 12.66 -0.57 24.19
CA LEU A 20 11.46 -0.13 24.88
C LEU A 20 11.82 0.23 26.32
N ALA A 21 11.68 1.52 26.65
CA ALA A 21 11.76 1.98 28.03
C ALA A 21 10.34 2.22 28.57
N ILE A 22 10.03 1.60 29.70
CA ILE A 22 8.74 1.75 30.38
C ILE A 22 8.98 2.46 31.70
N TYR A 23 8.30 3.59 31.89
CA TYR A 23 8.40 4.39 33.11
C TYR A 23 7.03 4.44 33.77
N GLU A 24 6.98 4.12 35.05
CA GLU A 24 5.79 4.41 35.87
C GLU A 24 5.86 5.87 36.32
N VAL A 25 4.87 6.66 35.92
CA VAL A 25 4.89 8.11 36.11
C VAL A 25 3.74 8.54 37.00
N LYS A 26 4.07 9.26 38.09
CA LYS A 26 3.07 9.84 38.99
C LYS A 26 2.77 11.27 38.56
N VAL A 27 1.63 11.44 37.90
CA VAL A 27 1.14 12.75 37.44
C VAL A 27 0.17 13.32 38.48
N PRO A 28 0.42 14.52 39.04
CA PRO A 28 -0.52 15.14 39.97
C PRO A 28 -1.79 15.59 39.24
N CYS A 29 -2.93 15.58 39.94
CA CYS A 29 -4.22 15.97 39.36
C CYS A 29 -4.30 17.45 38.96
N THR A 30 -3.52 18.31 39.60
CA THR A 30 -3.47 19.76 39.33
C THR A 30 -2.05 20.26 39.51
N GLY A 31 -1.66 21.26 38.73
CA GLY A 31 -0.37 21.90 38.88
C GLY A 31 -0.12 22.94 37.80
N SER A 32 1.13 23.38 37.70
CA SER A 32 1.59 24.35 36.71
C SER A 32 2.80 23.79 35.99
N LEU A 33 2.82 23.92 34.66
CA LEU A 33 3.90 23.48 33.79
C LEU A 33 4.52 24.70 33.10
N LYS A 34 5.85 24.78 33.08
CA LYS A 34 6.55 25.80 32.27
C LYS A 34 6.76 25.27 30.85
N VAL A 35 6.21 25.96 29.86
CA VAL A 35 6.41 25.66 28.43
C VAL A 35 7.03 26.89 27.77
N GLY A 36 8.34 26.83 27.54
CA GLY A 36 9.12 28.01 27.14
C GLY A 36 9.08 29.08 28.23
N ASN A 37 8.67 30.30 27.86
CA ASN A 37 8.52 31.41 28.80
C ASN A 37 7.14 31.48 29.46
N ASN A 38 6.20 30.62 29.05
CA ASN A 38 4.83 30.63 29.56
C ASN A 38 4.66 29.60 30.67
N THR A 39 3.78 29.89 31.62
CA THR A 39 3.31 28.93 32.62
C THR A 39 1.88 28.56 32.30
N ILE A 40 1.62 27.26 32.16
CA ILE A 40 0.30 26.70 31.86
C ILE A 40 -0.17 25.96 33.12
N ASP A 41 -1.26 26.42 33.69
CA ASP A 41 -1.94 25.70 34.78
C ASP A 41 -2.79 24.58 34.20
N TYR A 42 -2.67 23.39 34.76
CA TYR A 42 -3.41 22.21 34.32
C TYR A 42 -4.24 21.61 35.45
N LYS A 43 -5.34 20.99 35.05
CA LYS A 43 -6.29 20.31 35.93
C LYS A 43 -6.81 19.05 35.23
N PHE A 44 -6.25 17.91 35.61
CA PHE A 44 -6.62 16.58 35.14
C PHE A 44 -7.77 15.98 35.96
N ILE A 45 -8.77 16.81 36.30
CA ILE A 45 -9.97 16.41 37.04
C ILE A 45 -11.19 17.21 36.55
N GLY A 46 -12.37 16.59 36.53
CA GLY A 46 -13.64 17.19 36.09
C GLY A 46 -13.73 17.39 34.57
N ARG A 47 -14.66 18.24 34.10
CA ARG A 47 -15.00 18.39 32.66
C ARG A 47 -13.84 18.68 31.71
N ALA A 48 -12.80 19.40 32.16
CA ALA A 48 -11.63 19.69 31.33
C ALA A 48 -10.76 18.44 31.04
N TYR A 49 -10.94 17.38 31.83
CA TYR A 49 -10.33 16.06 31.68
C TYR A 49 -11.24 15.07 30.94
N GLU A 50 -12.54 15.40 30.82
CA GLU A 50 -13.56 14.53 30.21
C GLU A 50 -13.58 14.60 28.68
N THR A 51 -12.94 15.59 28.05
CA THR A 51 -13.00 15.75 26.58
C THR A 51 -11.86 15.07 25.82
N CYS A 52 -10.86 14.53 26.52
CA CYS A 52 -9.66 13.91 25.95
C CYS A 52 -9.05 14.72 24.78
N ALA A 53 -9.08 16.04 24.91
CA ALA A 53 -8.59 16.95 23.88
C ALA A 53 -7.08 16.79 23.70
N VAL A 54 -6.61 16.89 22.44
CA VAL A 54 -5.20 16.72 22.08
C VAL A 54 -4.29 17.66 22.88
N GLU A 55 -4.73 18.90 23.16
CA GLU A 55 -3.99 19.85 23.99
C GLU A 55 -3.78 19.35 25.43
N THR A 56 -4.84 18.85 26.07
CA THR A 56 -4.79 18.29 27.42
C THR A 56 -3.86 17.09 27.48
N LEU A 57 -3.93 16.21 26.47
CA LEU A 57 -3.06 15.05 26.36
C LEU A 57 -1.59 15.46 26.15
N GLY A 58 -1.32 16.45 25.30
CA GLY A 58 0.03 16.98 25.09
C GLY A 58 0.63 17.62 26.35
N ILE A 59 -0.19 18.27 27.20
CA ILE A 59 0.28 18.75 28.51
C ILE A 59 0.67 17.57 29.40
N MET A 60 -0.13 16.50 29.40
CA MET A 60 0.13 15.30 30.19
C MET A 60 1.43 14.60 29.78
N VAL A 61 1.76 14.57 28.48
CA VAL A 61 3.08 14.14 27.97
C VAL A 61 4.20 14.94 28.61
N LYS A 62 4.11 16.27 28.59
CA LYS A 62 5.18 17.13 29.11
C LYS A 62 5.36 16.97 30.62
N VAL A 63 4.26 16.88 31.38
CA VAL A 63 4.33 16.62 32.83
C VAL A 63 4.96 15.24 33.09
N ALA A 64 4.65 14.24 32.27
CA ALA A 64 5.26 12.93 32.39
C ALA A 64 6.76 12.93 32.05
N ASP A 65 7.14 13.59 30.96
CA ASP A 65 8.53 13.79 30.56
C ASP A 65 9.33 14.51 31.67
N ASP A 66 8.77 15.56 32.28
CA ASP A 66 9.39 16.28 33.40
C ASP A 66 9.57 15.39 34.63
N TYR A 67 8.61 14.51 34.94
CA TYR A 67 8.74 13.55 36.03
C TYR A 67 9.89 12.57 35.77
N VAL A 68 9.97 12.01 34.57
CA VAL A 68 11.03 11.06 34.20
C VAL A 68 12.41 11.75 34.25
N ARG A 69 12.53 12.97 33.73
CA ARG A 69 13.79 13.72 33.73
C ARG A 69 14.20 14.17 35.13
N ASN A 70 13.28 14.76 35.89
CA ASN A 70 13.61 15.45 37.13
C ASN A 70 13.54 14.55 38.36
N THR A 71 12.59 13.61 38.39
CA THR A 71 12.39 12.69 39.51
C THR A 71 13.13 11.39 39.29
N LEU A 72 12.94 10.73 38.15
CA LEU A 72 13.61 9.45 37.86
C LEU A 72 15.07 9.64 37.39
N ARG A 73 15.47 10.87 37.05
CA ARG A 73 16.83 11.23 36.60
C ARG A 73 17.26 10.47 35.35
N VAL A 74 16.32 10.21 34.44
CA VAL A 74 16.57 9.54 33.16
C VAL A 74 16.55 10.55 32.02
N SER A 75 17.53 10.46 31.11
CA SER A 75 17.53 11.27 29.89
C SER A 75 16.56 10.68 28.87
N LEU A 76 15.72 11.53 28.29
CA LEU A 76 14.77 11.17 27.23
C LEU A 76 15.22 11.67 25.84
N THR A 77 16.49 12.06 25.70
CA THR A 77 17.04 12.64 24.46
C THR A 77 17.03 11.68 23.28
N ASP A 78 17.20 10.39 23.55
CA ASP A 78 17.29 9.35 22.53
C ASP A 78 15.92 8.71 22.25
N ASP A 79 14.97 8.93 23.14
CA ASP A 79 13.59 8.47 22.96
C ASP A 79 12.89 9.46 22.04
N GLN A 80 12.70 9.11 20.77
CA GLN A 80 11.98 9.95 19.79
C GLN A 80 10.50 9.64 19.71
N GLN A 81 10.09 8.45 20.16
CA GLN A 81 8.71 7.97 20.09
C GLN A 81 8.10 7.98 21.50
N ARG A 82 6.84 8.43 21.61
CA ARG A 82 6.12 8.47 22.89
C ARG A 82 4.83 7.67 22.79
N ILE A 83 4.64 6.74 23.72
CA ILE A 83 3.39 6.01 23.91
C ILE A 83 2.95 6.26 25.34
N LEU A 84 1.80 6.88 25.51
CA LEU A 84 1.22 7.18 26.81
C LEU A 84 0.06 6.24 27.06
N VAL A 85 0.20 5.43 28.10
CA VAL A 85 -0.90 4.64 28.65
C VAL A 85 -1.58 5.48 29.72
N LEU A 86 -2.78 5.93 29.43
CA LEU A 86 -3.54 6.83 30.27
C LEU A 86 -4.19 6.07 31.45
N PRO A 87 -4.44 6.75 32.59
CA PRO A 87 -5.17 6.15 33.69
C PRO A 87 -6.55 5.62 33.26
N ASN A 88 -6.98 4.49 33.82
CA ASN A 88 -8.27 3.89 33.46
C ASN A 88 -9.48 4.81 33.74
N ALA A 89 -9.35 5.75 34.68
CA ALA A 89 -10.39 6.74 34.96
C ALA A 89 -10.72 7.65 33.76
N ILE A 90 -9.79 7.81 32.80
CA ILE A 90 -10.01 8.59 31.58
C ILE A 90 -10.91 7.85 30.58
N SER A 91 -10.87 6.52 30.57
CA SER A 91 -11.44 5.70 29.50
C SER A 91 -12.94 5.90 29.32
N ASN A 92 -13.69 6.21 30.39
CA ASN A 92 -15.13 6.43 30.33
C ASN A 92 -15.53 7.75 29.65
N ASN A 93 -14.57 8.66 29.45
CA ASN A 93 -14.83 9.98 28.93
C ASN A 93 -14.28 10.17 27.50
N CYS A 94 -13.29 9.37 27.08
CA CYS A 94 -12.84 9.39 25.69
C CYS A 94 -13.80 8.59 24.80
N GLY A 95 -14.16 9.16 23.64
CA GLY A 95 -14.92 8.46 22.60
C GLY A 95 -14.09 7.47 21.77
N TYR A 96 -12.83 7.24 22.14
CA TYR A 96 -11.88 6.40 21.42
C TYR A 96 -11.06 5.55 22.40
N ALA A 97 -10.56 4.42 21.91
CA ALA A 97 -9.72 3.52 22.70
C ALA A 97 -8.22 3.89 22.63
N GLY A 98 -7.81 4.50 21.52
CA GLY A 98 -6.51 5.10 21.30
C GLY A 98 -6.61 6.34 20.40
N ALA A 99 -5.56 7.15 20.38
CA ALA A 99 -5.41 8.28 19.48
C ALA A 99 -3.92 8.51 19.17
N ALA A 100 -3.64 9.10 18.01
CA ALA A 100 -2.27 9.35 17.58
C ALA A 100 -2.14 10.70 16.86
N ALA A 101 -1.03 11.40 17.12
CA ALA A 101 -0.68 12.59 16.35
C ALA A 101 -0.05 12.18 15.01
N MET A 102 -0.53 12.78 13.91
CA MET A 102 0.00 12.54 12.57
C MET A 102 1.17 13.48 12.22
N ALA A 103 2.30 12.89 11.80
CA ALA A 103 3.36 13.39 10.91
C ALA A 103 3.87 14.86 10.94
N ILE A 104 3.80 15.62 12.04
CA ILE A 104 4.48 16.94 12.10
C ILE A 104 5.36 17.14 13.36
N THR A 105 5.25 16.28 14.37
CA THR A 105 6.05 16.31 15.61
C THR A 105 6.43 14.89 16.05
N PRO A 106 7.39 14.67 16.97
CA PRO A 106 7.72 13.33 17.48
C PRO A 106 6.42 12.60 17.86
N GLY A 107 6.15 11.48 17.19
CA GLY A 107 4.82 10.86 17.16
C GLY A 107 4.35 10.41 18.53
N GLU A 108 3.40 11.16 19.08
CA GLU A 108 2.73 10.86 20.34
C GLU A 108 1.54 9.95 20.08
N VAL A 109 1.55 8.81 20.75
CA VAL A 109 0.48 7.82 20.78
C VAL A 109 -0.14 7.81 22.16
N TYR A 110 -1.47 7.78 22.21
CA TYR A 110 -2.27 7.79 23.42
C TYR A 110 -3.13 6.54 23.46
N ILE A 111 -3.07 5.79 24.56
CA ILE A 111 -3.85 4.58 24.77
C ILE A 111 -4.65 4.76 26.05
N THR A 112 -5.96 4.59 25.99
CA THR A 112 -6.80 4.65 27.19
C THR A 112 -6.47 3.49 28.13
N GLY A 113 -6.65 3.69 29.44
CA GLY A 113 -6.36 2.64 30.41
C GLY A 113 -7.21 1.38 30.23
N ALA A 114 -8.44 1.51 29.70
CA ALA A 114 -9.30 0.38 29.38
C ALA A 114 -8.79 -0.43 28.19
N ALA A 115 -8.00 0.20 27.30
CA ALA A 115 -7.38 -0.42 26.14
C ALA A 115 -5.93 -0.87 26.40
N ALA A 116 -5.40 -0.70 27.61
CA ALA A 116 -3.98 -0.88 27.93
C ALA A 116 -3.44 -2.28 27.59
N GLU A 117 -4.29 -3.31 27.65
CA GLU A 117 -3.93 -4.71 27.36
C GLU A 117 -4.15 -5.09 25.88
N ASN A 118 -4.83 -4.25 25.10
CA ASN A 118 -5.15 -4.54 23.71
C ASN A 118 -4.03 -4.07 22.76
N LEU A 119 -3.09 -4.97 22.49
CA LEU A 119 -1.92 -4.68 21.66
C LEU A 119 -2.23 -4.28 20.20
N ASN A 120 -3.42 -4.61 19.67
CA ASN A 120 -3.79 -4.20 18.31
C ASN A 120 -4.02 -2.70 18.22
N ILE A 121 -4.59 -2.10 19.28
CA ILE A 121 -4.80 -0.65 19.36
C ILE A 121 -3.46 0.07 19.36
N TYR A 122 -2.46 -0.43 20.10
CA TYR A 122 -1.12 0.15 20.04
C TYR A 122 -0.56 0.13 18.62
N VAL A 123 -0.63 -1.00 17.92
CA VAL A 123 -0.12 -1.09 16.53
C VAL A 123 -0.91 -0.14 15.61
N HIS A 124 -2.21 0.03 15.81
CA HIS A 124 -3.07 0.94 15.05
C HIS A 124 -2.62 2.40 15.23
N GLU A 125 -2.56 2.87 16.47
CA GLU A 125 -2.19 4.26 16.75
C GLU A 125 -0.73 4.55 16.37
N MET A 126 0.18 3.61 16.65
CA MET A 126 1.58 3.72 16.22
C MET A 126 1.71 3.84 14.70
N SER A 127 0.79 3.25 13.93
CA SER A 127 0.82 3.32 12.46
C SER A 127 0.47 4.69 11.92
N HIS A 128 -0.44 5.41 12.58
CA HIS A 128 -0.69 6.83 12.29
C HIS A 128 0.56 7.66 12.57
N SER A 129 1.13 7.54 13.77
CA SER A 129 2.25 8.40 14.19
C SER A 129 3.57 8.13 13.49
N TYR A 130 3.92 6.86 13.22
CA TYR A 130 5.26 6.50 12.74
C TYR A 130 5.31 6.24 11.24
N PHE A 131 4.20 5.84 10.65
CA PHE A 131 4.12 5.44 9.26
C PHE A 131 3.19 6.34 8.44
N ASN A 132 2.54 7.31 9.09
CA ASN A 132 1.54 8.20 8.50
C ASN A 132 0.49 7.42 7.68
N LEU A 133 0.10 6.24 8.18
CA LEU A 133 -1.02 5.51 7.61
C LEU A 133 -2.32 6.19 8.00
N GLN A 134 -3.32 6.10 7.13
CA GLN A 134 -4.69 6.53 7.41
C GLN A 134 -5.58 5.30 7.62
N HIS A 135 -6.78 5.55 8.15
CA HIS A 135 -7.78 4.51 8.32
C HIS A 135 -8.09 3.81 7.00
N SER A 136 -8.50 2.54 7.11
CA SER A 136 -8.93 1.74 5.97
C SER A 136 -10.45 1.72 5.87
N MET A 137 -10.94 2.37 4.83
CA MET A 137 -12.36 2.59 4.61
C MET A 137 -12.99 1.41 3.89
N ALA A 138 -14.30 1.26 4.03
CA ALA A 138 -15.11 0.48 3.11
C ALA A 138 -16.50 1.09 2.97
N ILE A 139 -17.17 0.82 1.86
CA ILE A 139 -18.56 1.22 1.68
C ILE A 139 -19.45 0.32 2.54
N ASN A 140 -20.30 0.93 3.35
CA ASN A 140 -21.35 0.22 4.05
C ASN A 140 -22.43 -0.19 3.04
N MET A 141 -22.54 -1.49 2.76
CA MET A 141 -23.47 -2.00 1.74
C MET A 141 -24.95 -1.74 2.04
N LYS A 142 -25.32 -1.42 3.31
CA LYS A 142 -26.70 -1.10 3.68
C LYS A 142 -27.02 0.39 3.52
N THR A 143 -26.13 1.27 4.00
CA THR A 143 -26.37 2.71 3.99
C THR A 143 -25.81 3.40 2.73
N LYS A 144 -24.94 2.71 1.98
CA LYS A 144 -24.12 3.23 0.88
C LYS A 144 -23.18 4.37 1.29
N GLU A 145 -23.02 4.60 2.59
CA GLU A 145 -22.09 5.59 3.11
C GLU A 145 -20.68 5.00 3.21
N ILE A 146 -19.68 5.85 3.05
CA ILE A 146 -18.30 5.48 3.30
C ILE A 146 -18.11 5.42 4.82
N ASP A 147 -17.69 4.26 5.30
CA ASP A 147 -17.32 4.04 6.68
C ASP A 147 -15.80 4.10 6.79
N GLU A 148 -15.30 5.09 7.52
CA GLU A 148 -13.87 5.36 7.67
C GLU A 148 -13.09 4.14 8.19
N TYR A 149 -13.73 3.32 9.04
CA TYR A 149 -13.16 2.09 9.60
C TYR A 149 -13.80 0.83 8.99
N GLY A 150 -14.54 0.98 7.89
CA GLY A 150 -15.37 -0.07 7.32
C GLY A 150 -14.61 -1.33 6.90
N ASP A 151 -13.29 -1.26 6.72
CA ASP A 151 -12.47 -2.41 6.36
C ASP A 151 -12.18 -3.32 7.57
N ASP A 152 -13.01 -4.33 7.77
CA ASP A 152 -12.81 -5.41 8.74
C ASP A 152 -11.66 -6.38 8.40
N SER A 153 -10.92 -6.13 7.31
CA SER A 153 -9.76 -6.93 6.92
C SER A 153 -8.41 -6.35 7.32
N CYS A 154 -8.40 -5.12 7.84
CA CYS A 154 -7.18 -4.35 8.02
C CYS A 154 -7.11 -3.78 9.43
N LEU A 155 -5.90 -3.78 10.01
CA LEU A 155 -5.62 -3.17 11.31
C LEU A 155 -6.09 -1.72 11.41
N MET A 156 -6.01 -0.97 10.30
CA MET A 156 -6.38 0.44 10.21
C MET A 156 -7.88 0.63 9.95
N GLY A 157 -8.64 -0.44 9.78
CA GLY A 157 -10.10 -0.41 9.81
C GLY A 157 -10.59 -1.08 11.10
N ARG A 158 -11.67 -1.86 11.03
CA ARG A 158 -12.17 -2.68 12.15
C ARG A 158 -11.46 -4.02 12.30
N GLY A 159 -10.63 -4.40 11.34
CA GLY A 159 -9.91 -5.65 11.37
C GLY A 159 -8.82 -5.68 12.44
N THR A 160 -8.50 -6.87 12.94
CA THR A 160 -7.38 -7.07 13.89
C THR A 160 -6.14 -7.67 13.21
N TYR A 161 -6.02 -7.47 11.91
CA TYR A 161 -5.10 -8.20 11.02
C TYR A 161 -4.10 -7.26 10.37
N CYS A 162 -3.17 -7.75 9.56
CA CYS A 162 -2.15 -6.92 8.94
C CYS A 162 -2.73 -5.86 7.99
N PHE A 163 -1.89 -4.88 7.64
CA PHE A 163 -2.23 -3.82 6.71
C PHE A 163 -2.65 -4.35 5.34
N ASN A 164 -3.50 -3.60 4.66
CA ASN A 164 -3.92 -3.93 3.30
C ASN A 164 -2.81 -3.62 2.27
N ALA A 165 -2.99 -4.11 1.05
CA ALA A 165 -2.04 -3.93 -0.05
C ALA A 165 -1.60 -2.47 -0.28
N PRO A 166 -2.51 -1.47 -0.38
CA PRO A 166 -2.07 -0.09 -0.63
C PRO A 166 -1.24 0.50 0.51
N GLN A 167 -1.55 0.19 1.78
CA GLN A 167 -0.74 0.62 2.91
C GLN A 167 0.65 -0.03 2.89
N LEU A 168 0.73 -1.34 2.64
CA LEU A 168 2.03 -2.00 2.56
C LEU A 168 2.86 -1.51 1.35
N TRP A 169 2.22 -1.15 0.23
CA TRP A 169 2.86 -0.48 -0.91
C TRP A 169 3.41 0.89 -0.52
N LYS A 170 2.62 1.71 0.20
CA LYS A 170 3.04 3.02 0.69
C LYS A 170 4.29 2.92 1.56
N LEU A 171 4.33 1.92 2.44
CA LEU A 171 5.48 1.65 3.32
C LEU A 171 6.64 0.96 2.63
N ASN A 172 6.48 0.58 1.36
CA ASN A 172 7.46 -0.17 0.59
C ASN A 172 7.86 -1.51 1.25
N TRP A 173 6.94 -2.13 2.00
CA TRP A 173 7.17 -3.43 2.65
C TRP A 173 6.95 -4.59 1.69
N VAL A 174 6.05 -4.41 0.71
CA VAL A 174 5.83 -5.36 -0.37
C VAL A 174 5.86 -4.67 -1.73
N SER A 175 6.14 -5.46 -2.77
CA SER A 175 6.19 -5.04 -4.17
C SER A 175 5.13 -5.76 -5.01
N PRO A 176 4.72 -5.19 -6.15
CA PRO A 176 3.84 -5.90 -7.06
C PRO A 176 4.50 -7.19 -7.57
N LEU A 177 3.69 -8.16 -8.00
CA LEU A 177 4.21 -9.31 -8.73
C LEU A 177 4.96 -8.87 -9.99
N PRO A 178 5.95 -9.65 -10.47
CA PRO A 178 6.59 -9.38 -11.76
C PRO A 178 5.55 -9.26 -12.88
N GLY A 179 5.54 -8.12 -13.57
CA GLY A 179 4.55 -7.82 -14.60
C GLY A 179 3.13 -7.53 -14.09
N GLY A 180 2.96 -7.34 -12.78
CA GLY A 180 1.70 -7.03 -12.09
C GLY A 180 1.55 -5.57 -11.65
N ASP A 181 2.48 -4.69 -12.04
CA ASP A 181 2.27 -3.23 -12.02
C ASP A 181 1.78 -2.83 -13.42
N LEU A 182 0.48 -2.59 -13.55
CA LEU A 182 -0.23 -2.45 -14.82
C LEU A 182 -0.68 -1.02 -15.04
N ASN A 183 -0.83 -0.64 -16.30
CA ASN A 183 -1.38 0.63 -16.73
C ASN A 183 -2.02 0.48 -18.13
N GLY A 184 -2.46 1.58 -18.74
CA GLY A 184 -3.17 1.52 -20.03
C GLY A 184 -2.37 0.94 -21.20
N THR A 185 -1.04 0.87 -21.08
CA THR A 185 -0.17 0.26 -22.10
C THR A 185 0.01 -1.24 -21.88
N THR A 186 -0.07 -1.71 -20.63
CA THR A 186 0.18 -3.12 -20.25
C THR A 186 -1.10 -3.91 -19.94
N LEU A 187 -2.22 -3.21 -19.80
CA LEU A 187 -3.58 -3.75 -19.71
C LEU A 187 -4.44 -3.07 -20.79
N THR A 188 -4.38 -3.64 -22.00
CA THR A 188 -5.15 -3.17 -23.15
C THR A 188 -6.59 -3.68 -23.09
N ILE A 189 -7.49 -2.98 -23.78
CA ILE A 189 -8.91 -3.33 -23.82
C ILE A 189 -9.08 -4.75 -24.35
N GLY A 190 -9.97 -5.50 -23.69
CA GLY A 190 -10.39 -6.84 -24.08
C GLY A 190 -9.28 -7.89 -24.23
N ARG A 191 -8.12 -7.66 -23.58
CA ARG A 191 -7.02 -8.63 -23.54
C ARG A 191 -6.76 -9.09 -22.10
N PRO A 192 -7.46 -10.14 -21.64
CA PRO A 192 -7.32 -10.63 -20.28
C PRO A 192 -5.89 -11.09 -19.97
N ARG A 193 -5.43 -10.82 -18.75
CA ARG A 193 -4.14 -11.27 -18.23
C ARG A 193 -4.34 -12.11 -16.97
N THR A 194 -3.73 -13.29 -16.96
CA THR A 194 -3.83 -14.23 -15.83
C THR A 194 -2.64 -14.08 -14.89
N PHE A 195 -2.91 -14.05 -13.59
CA PHE A 195 -1.90 -13.96 -12.54
C PHE A 195 -2.15 -15.00 -11.45
N VAL A 196 -1.07 -15.46 -10.83
CA VAL A 196 -1.10 -16.31 -9.64
C VAL A 196 -0.65 -15.47 -8.44
N LEU A 197 -1.59 -15.15 -7.56
CA LEU A 197 -1.39 -14.33 -6.37
C LEU A 197 -1.07 -15.22 -5.17
N PRO A 198 0.13 -15.10 -4.58
CA PRO A 198 0.40 -15.76 -3.31
C PRO A 198 -0.22 -14.96 -2.15
N SER A 199 -0.33 -15.58 -0.97
CA SER A 199 -0.82 -14.89 0.24
C SER A 199 0.02 -13.64 0.55
N GLN A 200 -0.66 -12.51 0.75
CA GLN A 200 -0.07 -11.19 0.92
C GLN A 200 0.99 -11.14 2.03
N ASN A 201 0.68 -11.72 3.19
CA ASN A 201 1.47 -11.56 4.41
C ASN A 201 2.61 -12.58 4.54
N LYS A 202 2.76 -13.48 3.55
CA LYS A 202 3.83 -14.47 3.50
C LYS A 202 4.84 -14.21 2.37
N ASN A 203 4.60 -13.19 1.56
CA ASN A 203 5.36 -12.95 0.33
C ASN A 203 5.63 -11.46 0.12
N LEU A 204 6.88 -11.13 -0.17
CA LEU A 204 7.31 -9.75 -0.49
C LEU A 204 6.82 -9.26 -1.87
N ARG A 205 6.30 -10.18 -2.68
CA ARG A 205 5.69 -9.94 -4.00
C ARG A 205 4.34 -10.63 -4.03
N SER A 206 3.25 -9.87 -3.86
CA SER A 206 1.99 -10.51 -3.47
C SER A 206 0.71 -9.79 -3.87
N TYR A 207 0.81 -8.70 -4.62
CA TYR A 207 -0.35 -7.99 -5.15
C TYR A 207 -0.12 -7.55 -6.59
N LEU A 208 -1.21 -7.15 -7.24
CA LEU A 208 -1.21 -6.41 -8.48
C LEU A 208 -1.54 -4.95 -8.16
N ARG A 209 -0.88 -4.02 -8.84
CA ARG A 209 -1.23 -2.61 -8.84
C ARG A 209 -1.67 -2.25 -10.24
N ILE A 210 -2.83 -1.61 -10.39
CA ILE A 210 -3.30 -1.10 -11.68
C ILE A 210 -3.44 0.40 -11.54
N ASP A 211 -2.65 1.10 -12.34
CA ASP A 211 -2.70 2.54 -12.51
C ASP A 211 -3.56 2.85 -13.74
N PRO A 212 -4.82 3.27 -13.58
CA PRO A 212 -5.75 3.44 -14.68
C PRO A 212 -5.44 4.72 -15.48
N THR A 213 -4.29 4.75 -16.14
CA THR A 213 -3.80 5.91 -16.93
C THR A 213 -4.67 6.24 -18.14
N TRP A 214 -5.71 5.45 -18.40
CA TRP A 214 -6.72 5.68 -19.43
C TRP A 214 -7.95 6.43 -18.93
N VAL A 215 -8.10 6.57 -17.61
CA VAL A 215 -9.14 7.38 -17.00
C VAL A 215 -8.61 8.80 -16.91
N LEU A 216 -9.39 9.75 -17.42
CA LEU A 216 -9.07 11.15 -17.25
C LEU A 216 -9.26 11.53 -15.77
N PRO A 217 -8.36 12.34 -15.20
CA PRO A 217 -8.59 13.00 -13.93
C PRO A 217 -9.99 13.60 -13.89
N GLU A 218 -10.75 13.34 -12.83
CA GLU A 218 -11.91 14.19 -12.53
C GLU A 218 -11.38 15.62 -12.30
N ASP A 219 -12.08 16.62 -12.85
CA ASP A 219 -11.84 18.05 -12.57
C ASP A 219 -12.26 18.35 -11.12
N GLU A 220 -11.57 17.76 -10.13
CA GLU A 220 -11.83 17.94 -8.71
C GLU A 220 -10.68 18.71 -8.06
N ASP A 221 -11.08 19.72 -7.28
CA ASP A 221 -10.27 20.74 -6.61
C ASP A 221 -8.94 20.20 -6.10
N PHE A 222 -7.87 20.72 -6.67
CA PHE A 222 -6.50 20.50 -6.25
C PHE A 222 -6.38 20.86 -4.75
N SER A 223 -6.41 19.86 -3.87
CA SER A 223 -6.01 20.09 -2.48
C SER A 223 -4.55 20.59 -2.50
N PRO A 224 -4.24 21.77 -1.93
CA PRO A 224 -2.92 22.38 -2.00
C PRO A 224 -1.82 21.58 -1.27
N SER A 225 -2.15 20.39 -0.75
CA SER A 225 -1.26 19.47 -0.06
C SER A 225 -0.60 18.42 -0.96
N GLY A 226 -0.62 18.58 -2.29
CA GLY A 226 0.39 18.05 -3.23
C GLY A 226 0.71 16.54 -3.19
N GLY A 227 -0.15 15.71 -2.60
CA GLY A 227 0.16 14.32 -2.27
C GLY A 227 -0.92 13.31 -2.65
N LEU A 228 -1.91 13.71 -3.46
CA LEU A 228 -3.02 12.87 -3.93
C LEU A 228 -3.02 12.78 -5.46
N SER A 229 -3.22 11.56 -5.97
CA SER A 229 -3.55 11.29 -7.37
C SER A 229 -5.03 11.58 -7.59
N SER A 230 -5.35 12.26 -8.69
CA SER A 230 -6.73 12.54 -9.11
C SER A 230 -7.50 11.28 -9.47
N VAL A 231 -6.78 10.26 -9.98
CA VAL A 231 -7.35 8.94 -10.29
C VAL A 231 -6.79 7.90 -9.31
N PRO A 232 -7.64 7.14 -8.60
CA PRO A 232 -7.18 6.10 -7.69
C PRO A 232 -6.53 4.94 -8.45
N ALA A 233 -5.43 4.41 -7.91
CA ALA A 233 -4.90 3.13 -8.34
C ALA A 233 -5.64 1.98 -7.67
N PHE A 234 -5.83 0.87 -8.38
CA PHE A 234 -6.39 -0.37 -7.83
C PHE A 234 -5.29 -1.29 -7.32
N PHE A 235 -5.56 -1.96 -6.21
CA PHE A 235 -4.69 -2.96 -5.60
C PHE A 235 -5.46 -4.26 -5.44
N ILE A 236 -4.97 -5.33 -6.06
CA ILE A 236 -5.57 -6.67 -5.98
C ILE A 236 -4.61 -7.57 -5.22
N SER A 237 -5.07 -8.15 -4.12
CA SER A 237 -4.24 -9.02 -3.26
C SER A 237 -4.99 -10.25 -2.82
N HIS A 238 -4.27 -11.35 -2.59
CA HIS A 238 -4.86 -12.56 -2.01
C HIS A 238 -4.64 -12.55 -0.50
N ARG A 239 -5.74 -12.67 0.26
CA ARG A 239 -5.72 -12.82 1.72
C ARG A 239 -6.27 -14.19 2.08
N SER A 240 -5.49 -14.96 2.84
CA SER A 240 -5.87 -16.26 3.39
C SER A 240 -5.79 -16.23 4.91
N ALA A 241 -6.70 -16.97 5.56
CA ALA A 241 -6.65 -17.16 7.00
C ALA A 241 -5.38 -17.94 7.38
N ASP A 242 -4.45 -17.29 8.08
CA ASP A 242 -3.15 -17.77 8.50
C ASP A 242 -2.88 -17.37 9.97
N SER A 243 -2.87 -18.38 10.85
CA SER A 243 -2.52 -18.20 12.26
C SER A 243 -1.07 -17.73 12.45
N PRO A 244 -0.74 -16.91 13.47
CA PRO A 244 -1.62 -16.44 14.55
C PRO A 244 -2.21 -15.04 14.33
N PHE A 245 -1.73 -14.27 13.34
CA PHE A 245 -2.07 -12.85 13.19
C PHE A 245 -2.97 -12.53 11.99
N GLU A 246 -3.18 -13.47 11.07
CA GLU A 246 -3.96 -13.28 9.85
C GLU A 246 -5.18 -14.18 9.83
N ASN A 247 -6.04 -14.16 10.85
CA ASN A 247 -7.25 -14.97 10.87
C ASN A 247 -8.45 -14.29 10.18
N VAL A 248 -8.19 -13.51 9.12
CA VAL A 248 -9.20 -12.67 8.49
C VAL A 248 -10.23 -13.51 7.74
N PHE A 249 -11.51 -13.28 8.05
CA PHE A 249 -12.69 -13.79 7.34
C PHE A 249 -12.86 -15.32 7.31
N PRO A 250 -14.10 -15.83 7.15
CA PRO A 250 -14.33 -17.27 7.21
C PRO A 250 -13.66 -18.05 6.06
N ALA A 251 -13.21 -17.40 4.97
CA ALA A 251 -12.53 -18.04 3.85
C ALA A 251 -11.52 -17.13 3.13
N ALA A 252 -10.49 -17.76 2.53
CA ALA A 252 -9.52 -17.08 1.68
C ALA A 252 -10.20 -16.38 0.49
N SER A 253 -9.82 -15.13 0.24
CA SER A 253 -10.50 -14.23 -0.70
C SER A 253 -9.52 -13.32 -1.43
N ILE A 254 -9.95 -12.82 -2.59
CA ILE A 254 -9.27 -11.73 -3.29
C ILE A 254 -9.82 -10.40 -2.78
N MET A 255 -8.92 -9.53 -2.35
CA MET A 255 -9.27 -8.18 -1.91
C MET A 255 -8.98 -7.19 -3.03
N VAL A 256 -9.93 -6.30 -3.29
CA VAL A 256 -9.77 -5.17 -4.20
C VAL A 256 -9.83 -3.88 -3.39
N TYR A 257 -8.80 -3.06 -3.53
CA TYR A 257 -8.74 -1.73 -2.93
C TYR A 257 -8.53 -0.67 -3.98
N THR A 258 -8.98 0.54 -3.68
CA THR A 258 -8.54 1.77 -4.35
C THR A 258 -7.71 2.61 -3.39
N PHE A 259 -6.75 3.36 -3.95
CA PHE A 259 -5.94 4.29 -3.18
C PHE A 259 -5.52 5.48 -4.05
N ARG A 260 -5.79 6.69 -3.57
CA ARG A 260 -5.39 7.95 -4.23
C ARG A 260 -4.04 8.48 -3.73
N GLY A 261 -3.42 7.88 -2.73
CA GLY A 261 -2.18 8.42 -2.15
C GLY A 261 -0.93 8.11 -2.97
N THR A 262 0.16 8.80 -2.63
CA THR A 262 1.50 8.52 -3.14
C THR A 262 2.34 7.81 -2.08
N LYS A 263 3.56 7.39 -2.43
CA LYS A 263 4.54 6.88 -1.46
C LYS A 263 5.18 7.99 -0.61
N GLN A 264 4.86 9.26 -0.85
CA GLN A 264 5.41 10.36 -0.06
C GLN A 264 4.88 10.27 1.37
N PHE A 265 5.77 10.51 2.34
CA PHE A 265 5.43 10.38 3.76
C PHE A 265 4.21 11.23 4.13
N TYR A 266 4.11 12.47 3.64
CA TYR A 266 3.02 13.41 3.91
C TYR A 266 1.73 13.16 3.12
N SER A 267 1.65 12.12 2.27
CA SER A 267 0.40 11.77 1.58
C SER A 267 -0.63 11.26 2.59
N ILE A 268 -1.74 11.97 2.78
CA ILE A 268 -2.78 11.65 3.79
C ILE A 268 -4.01 10.95 3.18
N ALA A 269 -3.83 10.15 2.14
CA ALA A 269 -4.93 9.42 1.52
C ALA A 269 -5.40 8.23 2.37
N TYR A 270 -6.70 7.96 2.30
CA TYR A 270 -7.33 6.78 2.87
C TYR A 270 -7.46 5.70 1.79
N PRO A 271 -6.99 4.46 2.02
CA PRO A 271 -7.37 3.34 1.18
C PRO A 271 -8.84 2.98 1.37
N ASN A 272 -9.51 2.61 0.29
CA ASN A 272 -10.89 2.13 0.32
C ASN A 272 -10.96 0.69 -0.17
N ARG A 273 -11.63 -0.18 0.58
CA ARG A 273 -11.92 -1.55 0.14
C ARG A 273 -13.15 -1.55 -0.75
N GLU A 274 -12.93 -1.87 -2.02
CA GLU A 274 -14.00 -1.95 -3.02
C GLU A 274 -14.74 -3.29 -2.99
N ALA A 275 -14.01 -4.40 -2.80
CA ALA A 275 -14.60 -5.72 -2.85
C ALA A 275 -13.79 -6.78 -2.10
N VAL A 276 -14.52 -7.81 -1.64
CA VAL A 276 -13.99 -9.08 -1.16
C VAL A 276 -14.58 -10.16 -2.08
N ILE A 277 -13.75 -10.74 -2.94
CA ILE A 277 -14.19 -11.65 -4.00
C ILE A 277 -13.85 -13.09 -3.63
N PRO A 278 -14.84 -13.97 -3.43
CA PRO A 278 -14.60 -15.39 -3.21
C PRO A 278 -14.24 -16.11 -4.53
N SER A 279 -13.86 -17.38 -4.43
CA SER A 279 -13.52 -18.19 -5.61
C SER A 279 -14.71 -18.31 -6.58
N LYS A 280 -14.44 -18.21 -7.89
CA LYS A 280 -15.41 -18.28 -9.00
C LYS A 280 -16.35 -17.08 -9.13
N TRP A 281 -16.07 -16.00 -8.40
CA TRP A 281 -16.78 -14.73 -8.54
C TRP A 281 -15.91 -13.70 -9.24
N ASN A 282 -16.53 -12.58 -9.61
CA ASN A 282 -15.85 -11.46 -10.24
C ASN A 282 -16.23 -10.13 -9.56
N TYR A 283 -15.42 -9.13 -9.82
CA TYR A 283 -15.67 -7.73 -9.52
C TYR A 283 -15.51 -6.92 -10.81
N ARG A 284 -16.41 -5.98 -11.02
CA ARG A 284 -16.36 -5.00 -12.11
C ARG A 284 -16.36 -3.60 -11.49
N ALA A 285 -15.29 -2.85 -11.73
CA ALA A 285 -15.27 -1.42 -11.43
C ALA A 285 -16.16 -0.68 -12.43
N PRO A 286 -16.95 0.32 -11.99
CA PRO A 286 -17.79 1.09 -12.90
C PRO A 286 -16.95 1.82 -13.96
N MET A 287 -17.57 2.17 -15.08
CA MET A 287 -16.96 3.10 -16.02
C MET A 287 -16.70 4.46 -15.35
N PRO A 288 -15.61 5.15 -15.68
CA PRO A 288 -14.69 4.91 -16.80
C PRO A 288 -13.53 3.92 -16.51
N TYR A 289 -13.47 3.31 -15.32
CA TYR A 289 -12.35 2.41 -14.98
C TYR A 289 -12.36 1.13 -15.81
N GLY A 290 -13.54 0.50 -15.95
CA GLY A 290 -13.71 -0.72 -16.76
C GLY A 290 -12.85 -1.90 -16.28
N LEU A 291 -12.38 -1.89 -15.03
CA LEU A 291 -11.52 -2.96 -14.52
C LEU A 291 -12.38 -4.18 -14.12
N VAL A 292 -12.08 -5.33 -14.71
CA VAL A 292 -12.71 -6.61 -14.34
C VAL A 292 -11.68 -7.53 -13.69
N VAL A 293 -12.02 -8.03 -12.51
CA VAL A 293 -11.22 -8.99 -11.73
C VAL A 293 -12.02 -10.28 -11.61
N ARG A 294 -11.67 -11.31 -12.38
CA ARG A 294 -12.29 -12.64 -12.30
C ARG A 294 -11.42 -13.57 -11.45
N VAL A 295 -12.02 -14.25 -10.47
CA VAL A 295 -11.29 -15.19 -9.61
C VAL A 295 -11.50 -16.61 -10.13
N ALA A 296 -10.50 -17.15 -10.83
CA ALA A 296 -10.57 -18.51 -11.37
C ALA A 296 -10.55 -19.58 -10.27
N SER A 297 -9.65 -19.42 -9.29
CA SER A 297 -9.51 -20.36 -8.17
C SER A 297 -8.86 -19.70 -6.96
N ILE A 298 -9.18 -20.20 -5.77
CA ILE A 298 -8.49 -19.87 -4.53
C ILE A 298 -8.14 -21.18 -3.83
N ILE A 299 -6.86 -21.40 -3.56
CA ILE A 299 -6.39 -22.53 -2.74
C ILE A 299 -6.21 -22.02 -1.32
N ALA A 300 -6.98 -22.54 -0.36
CA ALA A 300 -6.86 -22.17 1.05
C ALA A 300 -5.43 -22.42 1.56
N GLY A 301 -4.81 -21.40 2.14
CA GLY A 301 -3.41 -21.44 2.59
C GLY A 301 -2.36 -21.48 1.46
N GLY A 302 -2.80 -21.39 0.20
CA GLY A 302 -1.96 -21.43 -0.99
C GLY A 302 -2.05 -20.15 -1.83
N ASN A 303 -2.10 -20.33 -3.15
CA ASN A 303 -2.21 -19.24 -4.11
C ASN A 303 -3.64 -19.13 -4.65
N ALA A 304 -3.96 -17.95 -5.15
CA ALA A 304 -5.18 -17.70 -5.92
C ALA A 304 -4.83 -17.38 -7.39
N THR A 305 -5.67 -17.83 -8.32
CA THR A 305 -5.53 -17.48 -9.74
C THR A 305 -6.61 -16.47 -10.10
N VAL A 306 -6.17 -15.32 -10.61
CA VAL A 306 -7.05 -14.24 -11.06
C VAL A 306 -6.81 -13.91 -12.52
N VAL A 307 -7.86 -13.51 -13.20
CA VAL A 307 -7.81 -12.94 -14.55
C VAL A 307 -8.22 -11.48 -14.46
N ILE A 308 -7.34 -10.59 -14.90
CA ILE A 308 -7.54 -9.14 -14.91
C ILE A 308 -7.76 -8.70 -16.35
N CYS A 309 -8.80 -7.92 -16.59
CA CYS A 309 -9.14 -7.44 -17.92
C CYS A 309 -9.65 -5.99 -17.83
N ARG A 310 -9.42 -5.23 -18.90
CA ARG A 310 -9.96 -3.87 -19.04
C ARG A 310 -11.06 -3.93 -20.09
N ALA A 311 -12.28 -3.67 -19.66
CA ALA A 311 -13.44 -3.60 -20.53
C ALA A 311 -13.57 -2.21 -21.17
N SER A 312 -14.08 -2.16 -22.40
CA SER A 312 -14.54 -0.93 -23.06
C SER A 312 -16.03 -0.66 -22.84
N GLY A 313 -16.80 -1.67 -22.42
CA GLY A 313 -18.23 -1.61 -22.17
C GLY A 313 -18.72 -2.62 -21.14
N ASP A 314 -20.03 -2.62 -20.91
CA ASP A 314 -20.72 -3.65 -20.12
C ASP A 314 -21.21 -4.82 -20.97
N MET A 315 -21.11 -4.72 -22.30
CA MET A 315 -21.51 -5.73 -23.28
C MET A 315 -20.49 -5.79 -24.40
N GLU A 316 -20.27 -6.96 -24.99
CA GLU A 316 -19.33 -7.14 -26.09
C GLU A 316 -19.68 -6.25 -27.29
N TYR A 317 -20.95 -6.25 -27.71
CA TYR A 317 -21.46 -5.45 -28.82
C TYR A 317 -21.59 -3.97 -28.46
N THR A 318 -20.46 -3.27 -28.45
CA THR A 318 -20.41 -1.80 -28.31
C THR A 318 -20.41 -1.08 -29.65
N ASP A 319 -19.91 -1.75 -30.70
CA ASP A 319 -19.92 -1.28 -32.09
C ASP A 319 -19.93 -2.46 -33.09
N ALA A 320 -19.96 -2.16 -34.39
CA ALA A 320 -20.06 -3.18 -35.44
C ALA A 320 -18.81 -4.08 -35.56
N GLU A 321 -17.66 -3.68 -35.02
CA GLU A 321 -16.40 -4.41 -35.16
C GLU A 321 -16.06 -5.25 -33.91
N SER A 322 -16.52 -4.82 -32.73
CA SER A 322 -16.29 -5.47 -31.42
C SER A 322 -16.61 -6.97 -31.41
N CYS A 323 -17.68 -7.41 -32.08
CA CYS A 323 -18.04 -8.83 -32.18
C CYS A 323 -17.17 -9.66 -33.16
N SER A 324 -16.04 -9.14 -33.62
CA SER A 324 -15.17 -9.81 -34.61
C SER A 324 -13.71 -9.35 -34.57
N ASP A 325 -13.31 -8.60 -33.56
CA ASP A 325 -11.97 -8.02 -33.44
C ASP A 325 -10.97 -8.94 -32.71
N GLY A 326 -11.46 -10.08 -32.20
CA GLY A 326 -10.67 -11.08 -31.48
C GLY A 326 -10.41 -10.71 -30.02
N LEU A 327 -11.19 -9.79 -29.44
CA LEU A 327 -11.06 -9.31 -28.06
C LEU A 327 -12.29 -9.71 -27.21
N ASP A 328 -12.11 -9.69 -25.88
CA ASP A 328 -13.14 -9.89 -24.84
C ASP A 328 -13.50 -8.49 -24.31
N ASN A 329 -14.12 -7.66 -25.14
CA ASN A 329 -14.32 -6.22 -24.94
C ASN A 329 -15.14 -5.88 -23.70
N ASP A 330 -16.05 -6.75 -23.27
CA ASP A 330 -16.73 -6.61 -21.98
C ASP A 330 -16.04 -7.34 -20.82
N CYS A 331 -15.05 -8.19 -21.09
CA CYS A 331 -14.33 -8.96 -20.09
C CYS A 331 -15.20 -9.97 -19.32
N ASP A 332 -16.17 -10.63 -19.95
CA ASP A 332 -16.95 -11.73 -19.36
C ASP A 332 -16.26 -13.11 -19.50
N GLY A 333 -15.35 -13.24 -20.47
CA GLY A 333 -14.54 -14.43 -20.71
C GLY A 333 -14.85 -15.15 -22.02
N ARG A 334 -15.75 -14.59 -22.82
CA ARG A 334 -16.06 -14.99 -24.19
C ARG A 334 -15.53 -13.93 -25.15
N VAL A 335 -15.34 -14.31 -26.40
CA VAL A 335 -14.72 -13.46 -27.41
C VAL A 335 -15.60 -13.49 -28.65
N ASP A 336 -15.83 -12.33 -29.25
CA ASP A 336 -16.56 -12.20 -30.51
C ASP A 336 -17.90 -12.96 -30.53
N TYR A 337 -18.17 -13.75 -31.58
CA TYR A 337 -19.39 -14.56 -31.72
C TYR A 337 -19.50 -15.75 -30.76
N GLU A 338 -18.48 -16.03 -29.93
CA GLU A 338 -18.65 -16.94 -28.80
C GLU A 338 -19.37 -16.25 -27.63
N ASP A 339 -19.42 -14.92 -27.65
CA ASP A 339 -20.18 -14.09 -26.72
C ASP A 339 -21.67 -14.05 -27.08
N SER A 340 -22.51 -14.13 -26.04
CA SER A 340 -23.96 -13.98 -26.20
C SER A 340 -24.40 -12.56 -26.54
N ASP A 341 -23.63 -11.56 -26.16
CA ASP A 341 -23.97 -10.16 -26.43
C ASP A 341 -23.82 -9.82 -27.92
N CYS A 342 -23.14 -10.69 -28.68
CA CYS A 342 -23.01 -10.61 -30.12
C CYS A 342 -24.16 -11.26 -30.91
N PHE A 343 -25.20 -11.78 -30.25
CA PHE A 343 -26.37 -12.31 -30.93
C PHE A 343 -27.12 -11.20 -31.70
N GLY A 344 -27.08 -11.27 -33.04
CA GLY A 344 -27.74 -10.30 -33.91
C GLY A 344 -26.83 -9.17 -34.43
N ALA A 345 -25.57 -9.15 -34.00
CA ALA A 345 -24.57 -8.26 -34.60
C ALA A 345 -24.37 -8.62 -36.09
N PRO A 346 -24.29 -7.63 -37.00
CA PRO A 346 -24.00 -7.89 -38.39
C PRO A 346 -22.61 -8.52 -38.49
N LYS A 347 -22.52 -9.72 -39.09
CA LYS A 347 -21.22 -10.38 -39.25
C LYS A 347 -20.29 -9.50 -40.07
N ALA A 348 -19.18 -9.04 -39.48
CA ALA A 348 -18.18 -8.29 -40.20
C ALA A 348 -17.72 -9.09 -41.43
N PRO A 349 -17.51 -8.46 -42.59
CA PRO A 349 -16.91 -9.13 -43.72
C PRO A 349 -15.53 -9.67 -43.32
N PRO A 350 -15.12 -10.87 -43.79
CA PRO A 350 -13.85 -11.47 -43.41
C PRO A 350 -12.70 -10.50 -43.67
N LEU A 351 -11.82 -10.35 -42.68
CA LEU A 351 -10.61 -9.53 -42.77
C LEU A 351 -9.90 -9.81 -44.11
N PRO A 352 -9.51 -8.77 -44.88
CA PRO A 352 -8.76 -8.98 -46.10
C PRO A 352 -7.46 -9.73 -45.77
N PRO A 353 -7.05 -10.71 -46.61
CA PRO A 353 -5.88 -11.53 -46.33
C PRO A 353 -4.66 -10.63 -46.12
N ALA A 354 -3.88 -10.93 -45.08
CA ALA A 354 -2.67 -10.19 -44.75
C ALA A 354 -1.80 -10.00 -46.01
N PRO A 355 -1.28 -8.79 -46.27
CA PRO A 355 -0.44 -8.55 -47.42
C PRO A 355 0.73 -9.54 -47.41
N ARG A 356 0.95 -10.24 -48.53
CA ARG A 356 2.01 -11.24 -48.65
C ARG A 356 3.33 -10.61 -48.18
N PRO A 357 4.13 -11.33 -47.37
CA PRO A 357 5.45 -10.85 -47.01
C PRO A 357 6.23 -10.53 -48.29
N PRO A 358 6.96 -9.39 -48.34
CA PRO A 358 7.74 -9.03 -49.49
C PRO A 358 8.73 -10.17 -49.81
N PRO A 359 8.98 -10.46 -51.10
CA PRO A 359 9.90 -11.53 -51.48
C PRO A 359 11.26 -11.32 -50.79
N PRO A 360 11.88 -12.40 -50.28
CA PRO A 360 13.17 -12.30 -49.61
C PRO A 360 14.16 -11.58 -50.53
N ARG A 361 14.85 -10.57 -50.00
CA ARG A 361 15.87 -9.84 -50.76
C ARG A 361 16.91 -10.84 -51.28
N PRO A 362 17.37 -10.69 -52.53
CA PRO A 362 18.43 -11.55 -53.05
C PRO A 362 19.66 -11.47 -52.14
N PRO A 363 20.35 -12.60 -51.90
CA PRO A 363 21.52 -12.62 -51.03
C PRO A 363 22.59 -11.63 -51.54
N PRO A 364 23.25 -10.89 -50.64
CA PRO A 364 24.31 -9.97 -51.03
C PRO A 364 25.44 -10.73 -51.73
N SER A 365 25.92 -10.17 -52.84
CA SER A 365 27.03 -10.74 -53.63
C SER A 365 28.25 -11.04 -52.76
N PRO A 366 28.99 -12.13 -53.02
CA PRO A 366 30.17 -12.50 -52.24
C PRO A 366 31.18 -11.36 -52.23
N ARG A 367 31.59 -10.96 -51.03
CA ARG A 367 32.63 -9.95 -50.84
C ARG A 367 33.97 -10.51 -51.35
N PRO A 368 34.79 -9.74 -52.09
CA PRO A 368 36.11 -10.18 -52.52
C PRO A 368 36.97 -10.60 -51.32
N PRO A 369 37.81 -11.63 -51.45
CA PRO A 369 38.66 -12.09 -50.36
C PRO A 369 39.63 -10.99 -49.92
N LYS A 370 39.77 -10.82 -48.60
CA LYS A 370 40.73 -9.89 -48.00
C LYS A 370 42.17 -10.34 -48.31
N PRO A 371 43.11 -9.42 -48.58
CA PRO A 371 44.53 -9.75 -48.73
C PRO A 371 45.09 -10.35 -47.43
N VAL A 372 45.86 -11.43 -47.57
CA VAL A 372 46.56 -12.10 -46.47
C VAL A 372 47.64 -11.17 -45.92
N THR A 373 47.50 -10.73 -44.67
CA THR A 373 48.54 -10.00 -43.93
C THR A 373 49.68 -10.94 -43.51
N ALA A 374 50.91 -10.47 -43.69
CA ALA A 374 52.18 -11.17 -43.41
C ALA A 374 52.38 -11.55 -41.91
N PRO A 375 53.30 -12.49 -41.60
CA PRO A 375 53.46 -13.04 -40.25
C PRO A 375 54.01 -12.03 -39.25
N ARG A 376 53.50 -12.13 -38.01
CA ARG A 376 53.81 -11.28 -36.87
C ARG A 376 55.18 -11.64 -36.27
N SER A 377 56.01 -10.65 -35.99
CA SER A 377 57.32 -10.78 -35.32
C SER A 377 57.17 -11.12 -33.82
N PRO A 378 58.18 -11.77 -33.20
CA PRO A 378 58.07 -12.29 -31.84
C PRO A 378 58.12 -11.20 -30.75
N PRO A 379 57.61 -11.49 -29.53
CA PRO A 379 57.39 -10.49 -28.49
C PRO A 379 58.67 -10.04 -27.80
N ARG A 380 58.73 -8.74 -27.48
CA ARG A 380 59.83 -8.07 -26.76
C ARG A 380 59.66 -8.20 -25.24
N PRO A 381 60.74 -8.31 -24.44
CA PRO A 381 60.63 -8.50 -22.98
C PRO A 381 60.13 -7.26 -22.23
N PRO A 382 59.62 -7.40 -20.99
CA PRO A 382 59.06 -6.30 -20.22
C PRO A 382 60.14 -5.38 -19.64
N LEU A 383 59.87 -4.07 -19.65
CA LEU A 383 60.72 -3.04 -19.04
C LEU A 383 60.43 -2.89 -17.53
N PRO A 384 61.42 -2.46 -16.70
CA PRO A 384 61.28 -2.38 -15.25
C PRO A 384 60.42 -1.18 -14.79
N ARG A 385 59.66 -1.38 -13.72
CA ARG A 385 58.86 -0.36 -13.02
C ARG A 385 59.75 0.68 -12.32
N THR A 386 59.47 1.96 -12.55
CA THR A 386 60.00 3.09 -11.76
C THR A 386 59.00 3.57 -10.69
N PRO A 387 59.46 4.15 -9.56
CA PRO A 387 58.64 4.37 -8.37
C PRO A 387 57.89 5.72 -8.37
N ALA A 388 56.78 5.73 -7.64
CA ALA A 388 55.91 6.89 -7.39
C ALA A 388 56.63 8.07 -6.75
N LYS A 389 56.38 9.28 -7.26
CA LYS A 389 56.74 10.55 -6.61
C LYS A 389 55.55 11.10 -5.82
N GLN A 390 55.79 11.35 -4.53
CA GLN A 390 54.99 12.17 -3.63
C GLN A 390 54.87 13.60 -4.16
N ALA A 391 53.67 14.18 -4.08
CA ALA A 391 53.47 15.62 -4.21
C ALA A 391 53.40 16.24 -2.81
N SER A 392 54.41 17.06 -2.53
CA SER A 392 54.56 17.92 -1.36
C SER A 392 53.74 19.20 -1.52
N SER A 393 53.27 19.68 -0.38
CA SER A 393 52.69 20.98 -0.06
C SER A 393 53.55 22.21 -0.39
N ARG A 394 52.86 23.37 -0.43
CA ARG A 394 53.24 24.79 -0.17
C ARG A 394 53.45 25.73 -1.37
N PRO A 395 53.33 27.06 -1.17
CA PRO A 395 53.11 27.84 0.06
C PRO A 395 51.67 28.32 0.29
#